data_AF-A0A2S9T605-F1
#
_entry.id   AF-A0A2S9T605-F1
#
_cell.length_a   1.000
_cell.length_b   1.000
_cell.length_c   1.000
_cell.angle_alpha   90.00
_cell.angle_beta   90.00
_cell.angle_gamma   90.00
#
_symmetry.space_group_name_H-M   'P 1'
#
loop_
_entity.id
_entity.type
_entity.pdbx_description
1 polymer ?
#
loop_
_entity_poly.entity_id
_entity_poly.type
_entity_poly.pdbx_seq_one_letter_code
_entity_poly.pdbx_strand_id
1 'polypeptide(L)'
;MRRFCYVIVLFFIFNISLFAKNDKSLIVLDTKTNKVLIEEKSNKKYKIASLTKIWTALIVLENSNLDDEVIISKKASLQEGSSIYLKENQNCTIKDLVYGMLLRSGNDASVALAEHIAGSEKDFVKLMNEKARKFGIKNTKFVDVTGLGNNISTAKDVAIMFEIALKNSKFKDISSHSTYKNSLDGQIWKNKHKLVVDDSKAFAGKTGYTKQSGRTLATAFYDEKSSKSFIVVTLNEKDDWKVHKSLAQKVFAKVK
;
A
#
# COMPACT_ATOMS: atom_id res chain seq x y z
N MET A 1 70.22 -1.82 -40.97
CA MET A 1 69.36 -1.01 -40.07
C MET A 1 67.93 -1.52 -40.14
N ARG A 2 67.51 -2.35 -39.17
CA ARG A 2 66.13 -2.89 -39.11
C ARG A 2 65.24 -1.88 -38.36
N ARG A 3 64.22 -1.34 -39.04
CA ARG A 3 63.23 -0.42 -38.46
C ARG A 3 62.12 -1.23 -37.78
N PHE A 4 62.01 -1.11 -36.46
CA PHE A 4 60.86 -1.63 -35.70
C PHE A 4 59.68 -0.66 -35.85
N CYS A 5 58.57 -1.13 -36.41
CA CYS A 5 57.29 -0.40 -36.36
C CYS A 5 56.56 -0.78 -35.07
N TYR A 6 56.39 0.17 -34.17
CA TYR A 6 55.53 0.01 -33.00
C TYR A 6 54.08 0.29 -33.42
N VAL A 7 53.23 -0.74 -33.38
CA VAL A 7 51.78 -0.59 -33.50
C VAL A 7 51.24 -0.18 -32.12
N ILE A 8 50.80 1.07 -32.00
CA ILE A 8 50.08 1.55 -30.82
C ILE A 8 48.65 1.05 -30.91
N VAL A 9 48.30 0.07 -30.08
CA VAL A 9 46.91 -0.40 -29.92
C VAL A 9 46.23 0.51 -28.89
N LEU A 10 45.40 1.43 -29.38
CA LEU A 10 44.53 2.27 -28.56
C LEU A 10 43.38 1.41 -27.99
N PHE A 11 43.48 1.03 -26.72
CA PHE A 11 42.37 0.43 -25.97
C PHE A 11 41.33 1.51 -25.65
N PHE A 12 40.24 1.54 -26.42
CA PHE A 12 39.03 2.25 -26.02
C PHE A 12 38.37 1.50 -24.86
N ILE A 13 38.59 1.97 -23.63
CA ILE A 13 37.77 1.56 -22.47
C ILE A 13 36.38 2.16 -22.68
N PHE A 14 35.45 1.37 -23.22
CA PHE A 14 34.04 1.67 -23.10
C PHE A 14 33.65 1.49 -21.63
N ASN A 15 33.54 2.60 -20.91
CA ASN A 15 32.82 2.63 -19.64
C ASN A 15 31.33 2.37 -19.93
N ILE A 16 30.95 1.09 -20.00
CA ILE A 16 29.54 0.71 -19.90
C ILE A 16 29.14 1.02 -18.47
N SER A 17 28.64 2.24 -18.25
CA SER A 17 27.91 2.53 -17.02
C SER A 17 26.67 1.64 -17.01
N LEU A 18 26.77 0.49 -16.34
CA LEU A 18 25.64 -0.32 -15.89
C LEU A 18 24.87 0.48 -14.82
N PHE A 19 24.26 1.60 -15.22
CA PHE A 19 23.18 2.17 -14.44
C PHE A 19 22.03 1.19 -14.55
N ALA A 20 21.90 0.30 -13.56
CA ALA A 20 20.62 -0.31 -13.25
C ALA A 20 19.65 0.86 -13.03
N LYS A 21 18.90 1.21 -14.07
CA LYS A 21 17.93 2.31 -14.05
C LYS A 21 16.93 1.97 -12.95
N ASN A 22 16.99 2.67 -11.82
CA ASN A 22 16.11 2.46 -10.67
C ASN A 22 14.65 2.50 -11.16
N ASP A 23 14.03 1.33 -11.29
CA ASP A 23 12.75 1.20 -11.94
C ASP A 23 11.61 1.33 -10.93
N LYS A 24 11.35 2.56 -10.53
CA LYS A 24 10.34 2.94 -9.53
C LYS A 24 9.24 3.80 -10.14
N SER A 25 8.16 3.97 -9.38
CA SER A 25 7.07 4.88 -9.72
C SER A 25 6.64 5.67 -8.48
N LEU A 26 6.27 6.93 -8.68
CA LEU A 26 5.70 7.76 -7.62
C LEU A 26 4.62 8.70 -8.13
N ILE A 27 3.75 9.11 -7.21
CA ILE A 27 2.78 10.19 -7.41
C ILE A 27 2.55 10.94 -6.10
N VAL A 28 2.26 12.23 -6.22
CA VAL A 28 1.68 13.08 -5.18
C VAL A 28 0.37 13.66 -5.71
N LEU A 29 -0.73 13.32 -5.05
CA LEU A 29 -2.09 13.65 -5.47
C LEU A 29 -2.75 14.56 -4.43
N ASP A 30 -3.27 15.71 -4.84
CA ASP A 30 -4.14 16.54 -3.98
C ASP A 30 -5.49 15.84 -3.78
N THR A 31 -5.88 15.59 -2.53
CA THR A 31 -7.07 14.78 -2.19
C THR A 31 -8.38 15.50 -2.46
N LYS A 32 -8.40 16.83 -2.52
CA LYS A 32 -9.63 17.61 -2.74
C LYS A 32 -9.94 17.75 -4.22
N THR A 33 -8.90 18.00 -5.01
CA THR A 33 -9.03 18.33 -6.44
C THR A 33 -8.69 17.17 -7.35
N ASN A 34 -8.10 16.08 -6.83
CA ASN A 34 -7.49 15.01 -7.61
C ASN A 34 -6.43 15.50 -8.61
N LYS A 35 -5.85 16.68 -8.38
CA LYS A 35 -4.77 17.22 -9.19
C LYS A 35 -3.46 16.51 -8.84
N VAL A 36 -2.76 16.07 -9.88
CA VAL A 36 -1.39 15.56 -9.73
C VAL A 36 -0.45 16.73 -9.45
N LEU A 37 0.26 16.68 -8.32
CA LEU A 37 1.22 17.69 -7.89
C LEU A 37 2.65 17.35 -8.33
N ILE A 38 3.02 16.07 -8.24
CA ILE A 38 4.33 15.53 -8.61
C ILE A 38 4.11 14.09 -9.09
N GLU A 39 4.78 13.64 -10.15
CA GLU A 39 4.76 12.24 -10.58
C GLU A 39 6.05 11.79 -11.26
N GLU A 40 6.34 10.50 -11.17
CA GLU A 40 7.35 9.80 -11.97
C GLU A 40 6.78 8.44 -12.39
N LYS A 41 6.58 8.22 -13.69
CA LYS A 41 6.04 6.96 -14.24
C LYS A 41 4.78 6.48 -13.50
N SER A 42 3.90 7.40 -13.10
CA SER A 42 2.75 7.10 -12.21
C SER A 42 1.76 6.10 -12.79
N ASN A 43 1.69 5.97 -14.12
CA ASN A 43 0.84 5.03 -14.86
C ASN A 43 1.53 3.69 -15.17
N LYS A 44 2.80 3.50 -14.78
CA LYS A 44 3.51 2.24 -15.00
C LYS A 44 2.97 1.17 -14.04
N LYS A 45 2.80 -0.05 -14.56
CA LYS A 45 2.27 -1.19 -13.83
C LYS A 45 3.32 -1.85 -12.96
N TYR A 46 2.98 -2.09 -11.69
CA TYR A 46 3.80 -2.77 -10.69
C TYR A 46 2.95 -3.72 -9.86
N LYS A 47 3.61 -4.72 -9.26
CA LYS A 47 3.02 -5.43 -8.11
C LYS A 47 2.96 -4.48 -6.92
N ILE A 48 1.81 -4.43 -6.26
CA ILE A 48 1.56 -3.43 -5.19
C ILE A 48 1.62 -3.99 -3.78
N ALA A 49 1.91 -5.28 -3.63
CA ALA A 49 1.97 -5.96 -2.35
C ALA A 49 0.75 -5.60 -1.47
N SER A 50 0.97 -5.43 -0.17
CA SER A 50 -0.08 -5.13 0.81
C SER A 50 -0.73 -3.75 0.68
N LEU A 51 -0.37 -2.90 -0.29
CA LEU A 51 -1.23 -1.75 -0.63
C LEU A 51 -2.59 -2.21 -1.17
N THR A 52 -2.69 -3.45 -1.66
CA THR A 52 -3.95 -4.17 -1.94
C THR A 52 -4.97 -4.00 -0.82
N LYS A 53 -4.52 -4.08 0.44
CA LYS A 53 -5.41 -4.08 1.62
C LYS A 53 -6.15 -2.76 1.84
N ILE A 54 -5.74 -1.67 1.18
CA ILE A 54 -6.51 -0.42 1.14
C ILE A 54 -7.89 -0.70 0.53
N TRP A 55 -7.91 -1.44 -0.58
CA TRP A 55 -9.14 -1.76 -1.30
C TRP A 55 -9.95 -2.86 -0.60
N THR A 56 -9.27 -3.87 -0.06
CA THR A 56 -9.90 -4.92 0.77
C THR A 56 -10.62 -4.31 1.97
N ALA A 57 -9.95 -3.44 2.73
CA ALA A 57 -10.54 -2.80 3.91
C ALA A 57 -11.74 -1.92 3.56
N LEU A 58 -11.66 -1.14 2.48
CA LEU A 58 -12.78 -0.31 2.04
C LEU A 58 -14.03 -1.15 1.77
N ILE A 59 -13.89 -2.24 1.02
CA ILE A 59 -15.03 -3.11 0.66
C ILE A 59 -15.61 -3.76 1.92
N VAL A 60 -14.78 -4.27 2.83
CA VAL A 60 -15.24 -4.82 4.11
C VAL A 60 -16.06 -3.77 4.87
N LEU A 61 -15.50 -2.57 5.05
CA LEU A 61 -16.13 -1.51 5.85
C LEU A 61 -17.42 -0.95 5.24
N GLU A 62 -17.63 -1.10 3.93
CA GLU A 62 -18.88 -0.73 3.26
C GLU A 62 -19.97 -1.81 3.39
N ASN A 63 -19.60 -3.05 3.69
CA ASN A 63 -20.51 -4.21 3.65
C ASN A 63 -20.67 -4.90 5.01
N SER A 64 -20.24 -4.26 6.10
CA SER A 64 -20.39 -4.82 7.45
C SER A 64 -20.41 -3.79 8.57
N ASN A 65 -20.83 -4.25 9.74
CA ASN A 65 -20.66 -3.54 11.01
C ASN A 65 -19.35 -3.98 11.67
N LEU A 66 -18.78 -3.10 12.49
CA LEU A 66 -17.51 -3.39 13.15
C LEU A 66 -17.65 -4.43 14.27
N ASP A 67 -18.83 -4.52 14.86
CA ASP A 67 -19.13 -5.42 15.97
C ASP A 67 -19.60 -6.82 15.50
N ASP A 68 -19.77 -7.02 14.18
CA ASP A 68 -20.09 -8.32 13.63
C ASP A 68 -18.94 -9.31 13.91
N GLU A 69 -19.32 -10.56 14.18
CA GLU A 69 -18.40 -11.64 14.49
C GLU A 69 -18.04 -12.47 13.25
N VAL A 70 -16.76 -12.85 13.16
CA VAL A 70 -16.20 -13.66 12.08
C VAL A 70 -15.57 -14.91 12.67
N ILE A 71 -16.08 -16.08 12.25
CA ILE A 71 -15.48 -17.37 12.55
C ILE A 71 -14.32 -17.59 11.59
N ILE A 72 -13.11 -17.76 12.13
CA ILE A 72 -11.90 -17.92 11.34
C ILE A 72 -11.84 -19.33 10.73
N SER A 73 -11.79 -19.39 9.40
CA SER A 73 -11.64 -20.63 8.66
C SER A 73 -10.21 -21.20 8.78
N LYS A 74 -10.07 -22.51 8.53
CA LYS A 74 -8.75 -23.15 8.36
C LYS A 74 -7.90 -22.47 7.29
N LYS A 75 -8.53 -22.03 6.20
CA LYS A 75 -7.82 -21.39 5.09
C LYS A 75 -7.25 -20.03 5.52
N ALA A 76 -8.02 -19.25 6.28
CA ALA A 76 -7.57 -17.97 6.80
C ALA A 76 -6.43 -18.13 7.83
N SER A 77 -6.52 -19.11 8.74
CA SER A 77 -5.49 -19.34 9.77
C SER A 77 -4.15 -19.82 9.19
N LEU A 78 -4.15 -20.45 8.01
CA LEU A 78 -2.96 -20.97 7.34
C LEU A 78 -2.32 -20.00 6.34
N GLN A 79 -2.75 -18.73 6.30
CA GLN A 79 -2.16 -17.75 5.38
C GLN A 79 -0.69 -17.47 5.68
N GLU A 80 0.14 -17.47 4.63
CA GLU A 80 1.56 -17.14 4.74
C GLU A 80 1.80 -15.63 4.90
N GLY A 81 3.02 -15.26 5.28
CA GLY A 81 3.46 -13.86 5.33
C GLY A 81 3.11 -13.14 6.63
N SER A 82 2.69 -11.87 6.54
CA SER A 82 2.30 -11.11 7.74
C SER A 82 0.98 -11.64 8.27
N SER A 83 0.91 -11.86 9.58
CA SER A 83 -0.24 -12.47 10.25
C SER A 83 -0.48 -11.78 11.60
N ILE A 84 -1.72 -11.85 12.10
CA ILE A 84 -2.08 -11.53 13.49
C ILE A 84 -2.31 -12.80 14.33
N TYR A 85 -1.88 -13.95 13.79
CA TYR A 85 -1.85 -15.27 14.41
C TYR A 85 -3.23 -15.84 14.76
N LEU A 86 -4.20 -15.64 13.87
CA LEU A 86 -5.55 -16.19 14.01
C LEU A 86 -5.54 -17.72 14.01
N LYS A 87 -6.40 -18.32 14.82
CA LYS A 87 -6.58 -19.77 14.89
C LYS A 87 -7.89 -20.19 14.23
N GLU A 88 -7.90 -21.39 13.64
CA GLU A 88 -9.13 -21.98 13.10
C GLU A 88 -10.22 -22.08 14.20
N ASN A 89 -11.47 -21.80 13.84
CA ASN A 89 -12.65 -21.76 14.72
C ASN A 89 -12.61 -20.68 15.81
N GLN A 90 -11.59 -19.82 15.83
CA GLN A 90 -11.60 -18.62 16.66
C GLN A 90 -12.72 -17.68 16.18
N ASN A 91 -13.36 -16.99 17.13
CA ASN A 91 -14.31 -15.94 16.82
C ASN A 91 -13.65 -14.57 17.03
N CYS A 92 -13.82 -13.64 16.08
CA CYS A 92 -13.17 -12.32 16.10
C CYS A 92 -14.12 -11.25 15.58
N THR A 93 -14.10 -10.06 16.18
CA THR A 93 -14.86 -8.93 15.63
C THR A 93 -14.26 -8.44 14.32
N ILE A 94 -15.09 -7.94 13.40
CA ILE A 94 -14.62 -7.26 12.20
C ILE A 94 -13.70 -6.09 12.56
N LYS A 95 -13.97 -5.38 13.65
CA LYS A 95 -13.12 -4.30 14.16
C LYS A 95 -11.68 -4.78 14.34
N ASP A 96 -11.46 -5.82 15.14
CA ASP A 96 -10.11 -6.33 15.38
C ASP A 96 -9.46 -6.82 14.08
N LEU A 97 -10.21 -7.51 13.23
CA LEU A 97 -9.67 -8.02 11.96
C LEU A 97 -9.25 -6.88 11.02
N VAL A 98 -10.03 -5.79 10.92
CA VAL A 98 -9.67 -4.64 10.08
C VAL A 98 -8.48 -3.88 10.67
N TYR A 99 -8.41 -3.69 11.99
CA TYR A 99 -7.21 -3.12 12.64
C TYR A 99 -5.98 -4.00 12.39
N GLY A 100 -6.09 -5.32 12.55
CA GLY A 100 -5.01 -6.26 12.28
C GLY A 100 -4.56 -6.25 10.81
N MET A 101 -5.51 -6.18 9.88
CA MET A 101 -5.24 -6.06 8.45
C MET A 101 -4.51 -4.75 8.11
N LEU A 102 -4.92 -3.61 8.66
CA LEU A 102 -4.33 -2.31 8.31
C LEU A 102 -3.03 -2.03 9.04
N LEU A 103 -2.99 -2.17 10.38
CA LEU A 103 -1.82 -1.85 11.21
C LEU A 103 -0.74 -2.92 11.12
N ARG A 104 -1.13 -4.20 11.12
CA ARG A 104 -0.20 -5.35 11.14
C ARG A 104 -0.04 -6.00 9.78
N SER A 105 -0.82 -5.60 8.80
CA SER A 105 -0.79 -6.17 7.45
C SER A 105 -1.16 -7.66 7.42
N GLY A 106 -2.00 -8.11 8.36
CA GLY A 106 -2.41 -9.51 8.51
C GLY A 106 -3.11 -10.06 7.25
N ASN A 107 -2.54 -11.11 6.67
CA ASN A 107 -3.06 -11.83 5.51
C ASN A 107 -4.20 -12.76 5.92
N ASP A 108 -4.03 -13.43 7.06
CA ASP A 108 -5.05 -14.19 7.76
C ASP A 108 -6.34 -13.38 7.96
N ALA A 109 -6.23 -12.18 8.52
CA ALA A 109 -7.35 -11.27 8.70
C ALA A 109 -7.99 -10.85 7.36
N SER A 110 -7.18 -10.64 6.32
CA SER A 110 -7.70 -10.25 5.00
C SER A 110 -8.53 -11.36 4.38
N VAL A 111 -8.08 -12.61 4.47
CA VAL A 111 -8.80 -13.77 3.94
C VAL A 111 -10.05 -14.08 4.75
N ALA A 112 -9.98 -14.03 6.09
CA ALA A 112 -11.14 -14.22 6.95
C ALA A 112 -12.25 -13.20 6.64
N LEU A 113 -11.89 -11.92 6.53
CA LEU A 113 -12.84 -10.87 6.17
C LEU A 113 -13.41 -11.06 4.76
N ALA A 114 -12.58 -11.46 3.79
CA ALA A 114 -13.04 -11.70 2.43
C ALA A 114 -14.06 -12.85 2.35
N GLU A 115 -13.78 -13.95 3.05
CA GLU A 115 -14.67 -15.11 3.15
C GLU A 115 -15.99 -14.74 3.85
N HIS A 116 -15.93 -13.96 4.93
CA HIS A 116 -17.13 -13.50 5.63
C HIS A 116 -18.03 -12.63 4.74
N ILE A 117 -17.46 -11.68 4.00
CA ILE A 117 -18.23 -10.71 3.20
C ILE A 117 -18.80 -11.32 1.92
N ALA A 118 -18.04 -12.18 1.24
CA ALA A 118 -18.38 -12.65 -0.11
C ALA A 118 -18.61 -14.16 -0.19
N GLY A 119 -18.57 -14.89 0.92
CA GLY A 119 -18.62 -16.35 0.99
C GLY A 119 -17.33 -17.05 0.55
N SER A 120 -16.51 -16.40 -0.28
CA SER A 120 -15.19 -16.90 -0.67
C SER A 120 -14.24 -15.77 -1.06
N GLU A 121 -12.93 -16.01 -0.91
CA GLU A 121 -11.91 -15.06 -1.40
C GLU A 121 -12.03 -14.81 -2.92
N LYS A 122 -12.38 -15.84 -3.70
CA LYS A 122 -12.55 -15.73 -5.15
C LYS A 122 -13.66 -14.75 -5.50
N ASP A 123 -14.78 -14.82 -4.80
CA ASP A 123 -15.91 -13.92 -5.04
C ASP A 123 -15.62 -12.51 -4.51
N PHE A 124 -14.87 -12.40 -3.40
CA PHE A 124 -14.39 -11.10 -2.95
C PHE A 124 -13.47 -10.42 -3.98
N VAL A 125 -12.56 -11.18 -4.62
CA VAL A 125 -11.70 -10.66 -5.71
C VAL A 125 -12.52 -10.17 -6.90
N LYS A 126 -13.67 -10.80 -7.21
CA LYS A 126 -14.59 -10.28 -8.23
C LYS A 126 -15.14 -8.91 -7.80
N LEU A 127 -15.61 -8.77 -6.56
CA LEU A 127 -16.06 -7.48 -6.00
C LEU A 127 -14.97 -6.40 -6.06
N MET A 128 -13.72 -6.76 -5.75
CA MET A 128 -12.58 -5.85 -5.85
C MET A 128 -12.40 -5.28 -7.26
N ASN A 129 -12.41 -6.16 -8.27
CA ASN A 129 -12.24 -5.75 -9.67
C ASN A 129 -13.47 -5.01 -10.22
N GLU A 130 -14.68 -5.42 -9.83
CA GLU A 130 -15.93 -4.74 -10.20
C GLU A 130 -15.98 -3.32 -9.64
N LYS A 131 -15.65 -3.15 -8.36
CA LYS A 131 -15.55 -1.84 -7.73
C LYS A 131 -14.47 -1.00 -8.41
N ALA A 132 -13.29 -1.55 -8.68
CA ALA A 132 -12.22 -0.82 -9.38
C ALA A 132 -12.71 -0.27 -10.74
N ARG A 133 -13.39 -1.11 -11.53
CA ARG A 133 -14.01 -0.71 -12.80
C ARG A 133 -15.08 0.38 -12.61
N LYS A 134 -15.95 0.27 -11.60
CA LYS A 134 -16.98 1.27 -11.28
C LYS A 134 -16.39 2.65 -10.99
N PHE A 135 -15.23 2.72 -10.35
CA PHE A 135 -14.52 3.96 -10.05
C PHE A 135 -13.54 4.39 -11.16
N GLY A 136 -13.53 3.73 -12.31
CA GLY A 136 -12.65 4.08 -13.44
C GLY A 136 -11.16 3.80 -13.19
N ILE A 137 -10.85 2.91 -12.24
CA ILE A 137 -9.48 2.46 -11.93
C ILE A 137 -9.10 1.39 -12.96
N LYS A 138 -8.52 1.83 -14.09
CA LYS A 138 -8.36 1.02 -15.31
C LYS A 138 -7.07 0.21 -15.39
N ASN A 139 -6.04 0.57 -14.63
CA ASN A 139 -4.72 -0.07 -14.72
C ASN A 139 -4.46 -1.03 -13.56
N THR A 140 -5.53 -1.48 -12.90
CA THR A 140 -5.49 -2.34 -11.72
C THR A 140 -6.16 -3.67 -12.00
N LYS A 141 -5.55 -4.76 -11.52
CA LYS A 141 -6.11 -6.10 -11.53
C LYS A 141 -5.77 -6.81 -10.22
N PHE A 142 -6.80 -7.23 -9.51
CA PHE A 142 -6.69 -8.06 -8.32
C PHE A 142 -6.88 -9.53 -8.67
N VAL A 143 -6.05 -10.38 -8.06
CA VAL A 143 -6.11 -11.84 -8.11
C VAL A 143 -6.22 -12.45 -6.71
N ASP A 144 -5.91 -11.68 -5.67
CA ASP A 144 -6.04 -12.05 -4.26
C ASP A 144 -6.32 -10.82 -3.38
N VAL A 145 -6.68 -11.02 -2.11
CA VAL A 145 -7.09 -9.94 -1.19
C VAL A 145 -5.95 -9.37 -0.33
N THR A 146 -4.77 -9.96 -0.42
CA THR A 146 -3.63 -9.71 0.48
C THR A 146 -2.51 -8.90 -0.20
N GLY A 147 -2.34 -9.07 -1.51
CA GLY A 147 -1.20 -8.62 -2.31
C GLY A 147 -0.01 -9.57 -2.34
N LEU A 148 -0.13 -10.81 -1.85
CA LEU A 148 0.93 -11.84 -1.98
C LEU A 148 1.07 -12.34 -3.41
N GLY A 149 -0.05 -12.46 -4.12
CA GLY A 149 -0.08 -12.88 -5.50
C GLY A 149 0.25 -11.75 -6.47
N ASN A 150 -0.19 -11.92 -7.71
CA ASN A 150 0.14 -11.03 -8.81
C ASN A 150 -0.85 -9.86 -8.95
N ASN A 151 -1.18 -9.20 -7.84
CA ASN A 151 -1.96 -7.96 -7.86
C ASN A 151 -1.16 -6.85 -8.51
N ILE A 152 -1.64 -6.37 -9.66
CA ILE A 152 -0.99 -5.32 -10.45
C ILE A 152 -1.81 -4.04 -10.35
N SER A 153 -1.13 -2.91 -10.18
CA SER A 153 -1.73 -1.58 -10.24
C SER A 153 -0.66 -0.55 -10.65
N THR A 154 -0.97 0.74 -10.54
CA THR A 154 -0.08 1.86 -10.82
C THR A 154 -0.05 2.79 -9.61
N ALA A 155 0.96 3.66 -9.49
CA ALA A 155 1.01 4.59 -8.37
C ALA A 155 -0.21 5.53 -8.38
N LYS A 156 -0.65 5.93 -9.58
CA LYS A 156 -1.85 6.74 -9.78
C LYS A 156 -3.13 6.02 -9.30
N ASP A 157 -3.33 4.79 -9.74
CA ASP A 157 -4.51 4.01 -9.37
C ASP A 157 -4.54 3.73 -7.85
N VAL A 158 -3.39 3.45 -7.23
CA VAL A 158 -3.28 3.29 -5.77
C VAL A 158 -3.60 4.59 -5.04
N ALA A 159 -3.14 5.74 -5.53
CA ALA A 159 -3.47 7.03 -4.92
C ALA A 159 -4.97 7.33 -4.99
N ILE A 160 -5.62 7.01 -6.11
CA ILE A 160 -7.08 7.13 -6.28
C ILE A 160 -7.81 6.17 -5.33
N MET A 161 -7.40 4.90 -5.25
CA MET A 161 -7.99 3.93 -4.32
C MET A 161 -7.90 4.40 -2.88
N PHE A 162 -6.75 4.98 -2.50
CA PHE A 162 -6.54 5.47 -1.15
C PHE A 162 -7.34 6.74 -0.87
N GLU A 163 -7.46 7.65 -1.83
CA GLU A 163 -8.33 8.84 -1.73
C GLU A 163 -9.79 8.44 -1.50
N ILE A 164 -10.30 7.48 -2.29
CA ILE A 164 -11.66 6.96 -2.14
C ILE A 164 -11.83 6.32 -0.76
N ALA A 165 -10.86 5.49 -0.33
CA ALA A 165 -10.93 4.84 0.97
C ALA A 165 -10.96 5.84 2.13
N LEU A 166 -10.21 6.95 2.04
CA LEU A 166 -10.18 7.99 3.06
C LEU A 166 -11.48 8.80 3.19
N LYS A 167 -12.40 8.70 2.22
CA LYS A 167 -13.77 9.25 2.35
C LYS A 167 -14.65 8.42 3.28
N ASN A 168 -14.33 7.15 3.48
CA ASN A 168 -15.01 6.31 4.47
C ASN A 168 -14.47 6.64 5.87
N SER A 169 -15.33 7.17 6.76
CA SER A 169 -14.93 7.63 8.09
C SER A 169 -14.31 6.51 8.94
N LYS A 170 -14.85 5.28 8.87
CA LYS A 170 -14.30 4.11 9.58
C LYS A 170 -12.89 3.78 9.06
N PHE A 171 -12.69 3.78 7.75
CA PHE A 171 -11.36 3.52 7.17
C PHE A 171 -10.36 4.59 7.57
N LYS A 172 -10.75 5.86 7.47
CA LYS A 172 -9.91 7.00 7.86
C LYS A 172 -9.51 6.89 9.33
N ASP A 173 -10.47 6.67 10.22
CA ASP A 173 -10.22 6.52 11.65
C ASP A 173 -9.22 5.39 11.94
N ILE A 174 -9.52 4.16 11.51
CA ILE A 174 -8.67 2.99 11.75
C ILE A 174 -7.27 3.18 11.16
N SER A 175 -7.17 3.66 9.92
CA SER A 175 -5.89 3.86 9.24
C SER A 175 -5.03 4.97 9.87
N SER A 176 -5.63 5.84 10.69
CA SER A 176 -4.93 6.94 11.39
C SER A 176 -4.36 6.54 12.74
N HIS A 177 -4.74 5.38 13.27
CA HIS A 177 -4.26 4.93 14.58
C HIS A 177 -2.78 4.52 14.54
N SER A 178 -2.01 5.04 15.49
CA SER A 178 -0.61 4.64 15.71
C SER A 178 -0.52 3.30 16.45
N THR A 179 -1.50 3.00 17.31
CA THR A 179 -1.63 1.75 18.05
C THR A 179 -3.09 1.33 18.20
N TYR A 180 -3.30 0.05 18.48
CA TYR A 180 -4.61 -0.52 18.80
C TYR A 180 -4.45 -1.66 19.80
N LYS A 181 -5.23 -1.66 20.89
CA LYS A 181 -5.28 -2.78 21.84
C LYS A 181 -6.37 -3.75 21.39
N ASN A 182 -5.97 -4.94 20.95
CA ASN A 182 -6.89 -5.91 20.39
C ASN A 182 -7.70 -6.64 21.47
N SER A 183 -8.89 -7.14 21.11
CA SER A 183 -9.73 -7.91 22.05
C SER A 183 -9.43 -9.42 22.09
N LEU A 184 -8.58 -9.92 21.19
CA LEU A 184 -8.25 -11.35 21.07
C LEU A 184 -7.40 -11.81 22.26
N ASP A 185 -6.34 -11.07 22.56
CA ASP A 185 -5.37 -11.39 23.62
C ASP A 185 -4.91 -10.17 24.44
N GLY A 186 -5.49 -8.99 24.16
CA GLY A 186 -5.15 -7.75 24.86
C GLY A 186 -3.82 -7.12 24.44
N GLN A 187 -3.08 -7.69 23.48
CA GLN A 187 -1.82 -7.12 23.01
C GLN A 187 -2.01 -5.80 22.24
N ILE A 188 -1.01 -4.93 22.32
CA ILE A 188 -0.99 -3.67 21.57
C ILE A 188 -0.35 -3.88 20.21
N TRP A 189 -1.14 -3.72 19.16
CA TRP A 189 -0.68 -3.66 17.79
C TRP A 189 -0.23 -2.26 17.42
N LYS A 190 1.08 -2.09 17.21
CA LYS A 190 1.63 -0.86 16.64
C LYS A 190 1.47 -0.84 15.12
N ASN A 191 1.08 0.29 14.56
CA ASN A 191 1.00 0.50 13.12
C ASN A 191 2.38 0.34 12.49
N LYS A 192 2.51 -0.51 11.45
CA LYS A 192 3.76 -0.69 10.69
C LYS A 192 4.16 0.56 9.91
N HIS A 193 3.26 1.51 9.72
CA HIS A 193 3.51 2.73 8.96
C HIS A 193 4.23 3.80 9.81
N LYS A 194 5.56 3.83 9.74
CA LYS A 194 6.42 4.68 10.60
C LYS A 194 6.02 6.15 10.61
N LEU A 195 5.69 6.74 9.45
CA LEU A 195 5.30 8.15 9.43
C LEU A 195 3.97 8.41 10.14
N VAL A 196 3.03 7.46 10.17
CA VAL A 196 1.77 7.64 10.92
C VAL A 196 2.03 7.58 12.43
N VAL A 197 3.07 6.86 12.84
CA VAL A 197 3.47 6.79 14.24
C VAL A 197 4.28 8.02 14.65
N ASP A 198 5.21 8.47 13.80
CA ASP A 198 6.30 9.36 14.19
C ASP A 198 6.20 10.79 13.59
N ASP A 199 5.33 11.03 12.61
CA ASP A 199 5.20 12.32 11.89
C ASP A 199 3.78 12.89 12.07
N SER A 200 3.66 14.01 12.77
CA SER A 200 2.36 14.63 13.08
C SER A 200 1.55 15.05 11.86
N LYS A 201 2.18 15.19 10.69
CA LYS A 201 1.47 15.54 9.46
C LYS A 201 0.95 14.33 8.69
N ALA A 202 1.50 13.14 8.92
CA ALA A 202 1.06 11.92 8.25
C ALA A 202 -0.10 11.30 9.04
N PHE A 203 -1.32 11.45 8.53
CA PHE A 203 -2.50 11.02 9.28
C PHE A 203 -3.01 9.64 8.89
N ALA A 204 -2.60 9.07 7.75
CA ALA A 204 -2.98 7.70 7.38
C ALA A 204 -1.95 7.08 6.43
N GLY A 205 -1.87 5.75 6.38
CA GLY A 205 -0.96 5.10 5.45
C GLY A 205 -0.99 3.59 5.48
N LYS A 206 -0.43 2.99 4.43
CA LYS A 206 -0.24 1.54 4.32
C LYS A 206 1.11 1.21 3.72
N THR A 207 1.77 0.21 4.29
CA THR A 207 3.03 -0.37 3.78
C THR A 207 2.77 -1.64 2.99
N GLY A 208 3.69 -1.98 2.08
CA GLY A 208 3.73 -3.26 1.41
C GLY A 208 5.14 -3.66 0.98
N TYR A 209 5.44 -4.95 1.06
CA TYR A 209 6.69 -5.52 0.56
C TYR A 209 6.48 -6.98 0.17
N THR A 210 7.04 -7.35 -0.96
CA THR A 210 7.34 -8.73 -1.36
C THR A 210 8.69 -8.69 -2.08
N LYS A 211 9.35 -9.84 -2.26
CA LYS A 211 10.58 -9.92 -3.05
C LYS A 211 10.39 -9.38 -4.48
N GLN A 212 9.20 -9.56 -5.06
CA GLN A 212 8.91 -9.23 -6.45
C GLN A 212 8.39 -7.79 -6.65
N SER A 213 7.71 -7.22 -5.65
CA SER A 213 7.22 -5.82 -5.72
C SER A 213 8.27 -4.79 -5.32
N GLY A 214 9.30 -5.22 -4.58
CA GLY A 214 10.09 -4.29 -3.77
C GLY A 214 9.23 -3.64 -2.70
N ARG A 215 9.70 -2.50 -2.16
CA ARG A 215 8.99 -1.70 -1.16
C ARG A 215 7.95 -0.82 -1.85
N THR A 216 6.75 -0.81 -1.28
CA THR A 216 5.59 -0.05 -1.74
C THR A 216 5.00 0.69 -0.55
N LEU A 217 4.63 1.95 -0.73
CA LEU A 217 4.15 2.78 0.36
C LEU A 217 3.08 3.75 -0.13
N ALA A 218 2.03 3.93 0.66
CA ALA A 218 1.04 4.97 0.49
C ALA A 218 0.90 5.75 1.80
N THR A 219 0.97 7.08 1.75
CA THR A 219 0.85 7.96 2.93
C THR A 219 -0.04 9.15 2.59
N ALA A 220 -1.00 9.44 3.46
CA ALA A 220 -1.80 10.64 3.40
C ALA A 220 -1.27 11.66 4.40
N PHE A 221 -1.08 12.89 3.94
CA PHE A 221 -0.57 14.00 4.71
C PHE A 221 -1.61 15.11 4.80
N TYR A 222 -1.63 15.82 5.93
CA TYR A 222 -2.45 16.99 6.15
C TYR A 222 -1.59 18.16 6.63
N ASP A 223 -1.87 19.35 6.10
CA ASP A 223 -1.27 20.60 6.55
C ASP A 223 -2.34 21.46 7.21
N GLU A 224 -2.26 21.59 8.53
CA GLU A 224 -3.23 22.38 9.31
C GLU A 224 -3.26 23.84 8.87
N LYS A 225 -2.10 24.44 8.57
CA LYS A 225 -1.97 25.86 8.21
C LYS A 225 -2.74 26.22 6.95
N SER A 226 -2.69 25.35 5.95
CA SER A 226 -3.35 25.58 4.66
C SER A 226 -4.66 24.83 4.51
N SER A 227 -5.02 23.99 5.49
CA SER A 227 -6.16 23.08 5.44
C SER A 227 -6.18 22.21 4.17
N LYS A 228 -5.00 21.79 3.69
CA LYS A 228 -4.84 20.94 2.50
C LYS A 228 -4.36 19.54 2.89
N SER A 229 -4.84 18.54 2.17
CA SER A 229 -4.29 17.18 2.25
C SER A 229 -3.85 16.69 0.87
N PHE A 230 -2.87 15.79 0.89
CA PHE A 230 -2.40 15.10 -0.30
C PHE A 230 -1.96 13.69 0.05
N ILE A 231 -1.91 12.83 -0.96
CA ILE A 231 -1.45 11.45 -0.87
C ILE A 231 -0.13 11.33 -1.62
N VAL A 232 0.85 10.66 -1.01
CA VAL A 232 2.08 10.23 -1.66
C VAL A 232 2.04 8.71 -1.80
N VAL A 233 2.31 8.20 -3.00
CA VAL A 233 2.49 6.78 -3.26
C VAL A 233 3.82 6.54 -3.94
N THR A 234 4.55 5.51 -3.50
CA THR A 234 5.74 4.98 -4.17
C THR A 234 5.61 3.49 -4.40
N LEU A 235 6.05 3.02 -5.57
CA LEU A 235 6.13 1.61 -5.94
C LEU A 235 7.56 1.25 -6.34
N ASN A 236 8.07 0.15 -5.78
CA ASN A 236 9.46 -0.31 -5.92
C ASN A 236 10.51 0.73 -5.49
N GLU A 237 10.31 1.38 -4.34
CA GLU A 237 11.20 2.43 -3.82
C GLU A 237 11.86 1.99 -2.50
N LYS A 238 13.18 1.77 -2.53
CA LYS A 238 13.95 1.27 -1.38
C LYS A 238 13.97 2.28 -0.22
N ASP A 239 13.99 3.57 -0.53
CA ASP A 239 14.06 4.67 0.44
C ASP A 239 12.69 5.33 0.67
N ASP A 240 11.61 4.56 0.54
CA ASP A 240 10.21 5.02 0.54
C ASP A 240 9.89 6.04 1.65
N TRP A 241 10.30 5.80 2.89
CA TRP A 241 10.10 6.72 4.01
C TRP A 241 10.72 8.11 3.77
N LYS A 242 11.98 8.14 3.34
CA LYS A 242 12.72 9.38 3.10
C LYS A 242 12.13 10.11 1.90
N VAL A 243 11.77 9.38 0.85
CA VAL A 243 11.12 9.93 -0.35
C VAL A 243 9.78 10.56 0.00
N HIS A 244 8.92 9.86 0.74
CA HIS A 244 7.62 10.39 1.17
C HIS A 244 7.76 11.67 2.00
N LYS A 245 8.68 11.68 2.99
CA LYS A 245 8.93 12.88 3.81
C LYS A 245 9.45 14.05 2.99
N SER A 246 10.38 13.80 2.06
CA SER A 246 10.93 14.85 1.18
C SER A 246 9.88 15.42 0.23
N LEU A 247 9.05 14.58 -0.38
CA LEU A 247 7.95 15.02 -1.25
C LEU A 247 6.92 15.83 -0.47
N ALA A 248 6.55 15.39 0.74
CA ALA A 248 5.64 16.11 1.60
C ALA A 248 6.18 17.51 1.94
N GLN A 249 7.44 17.62 2.34
CA GLN A 249 8.11 18.90 2.59
C GLN A 249 8.09 19.84 1.36
N LYS A 250 8.34 19.30 0.16
CA LYS A 250 8.27 20.08 -1.09
C LYS A 250 6.87 20.62 -1.35
N VAL A 251 5.83 19.84 -1.09
CA VAL A 251 4.44 20.30 -1.26
C VAL A 251 4.11 21.37 -0.22
N PHE A 252 4.39 21.13 1.07
CA PHE A 252 4.12 22.12 2.12
C PHE A 252 4.85 23.45 1.90
N ALA A 253 6.06 23.43 1.34
CA ALA A 253 6.81 24.65 1.04
C ALA A 253 6.17 25.52 -0.07
N LYS A 254 5.42 24.92 -1.00
CA LYS A 254 4.75 25.60 -2.12
C LYS A 254 3.37 26.17 -1.77
N VAL A 255 2.84 25.81 -0.60
CA VAL A 255 1.51 26.22 -0.14
C VAL A 255 1.58 27.43 0.81
N LYS A 256 2.80 27.90 1.11
CA LYS A 256 3.02 29.17 1.80
C LYS A 256 2.64 30.37 0.92
#